data_AF-A0AAV3F083-F1
#
_entry.id   AF-A0AAV3F083-F1
#
_cell.length_a   1.000
_cell.length_b   1.000
_cell.length_c   1.000
_cell.angle_alpha   90.00
_cell.angle_beta   90.00
_cell.angle_gamma   90.00
#
_symmetry.space_group_name_H-M   'P 1'
#
loop_
_entity.id
_entity.type
_entity.pdbx_description
1 polymer ?
#
loop_
_entity_poly.entity_id
_entity_poly.type
_entity_poly.pdbx_seq_one_letter_code
_entity_poly.pdbx_strand_id
1 'polypeptide(L)'
;MKKATISLEAHLWYVQDLKTPYSLLKAVFCYTNPSELRTDFNELMCYVNSSTICMSRTPAKYLEVYSFLRSIIRVSYKMYCKPKKYHVQLPLTPLNNTNFHLFTGNLLYDEYLDPYLTFKNVFEK
;
A
#
# COMPACT_ATOMS: atom_id res chain seq x y z
N MET A 1 6.39 -29.70 -2.72
CA MET A 1 5.74 -28.84 -1.71
C MET A 1 4.94 -27.75 -2.42
N LYS A 2 3.63 -27.59 -2.13
CA LYS A 2 2.86 -26.46 -2.69
C LYS A 2 3.47 -25.15 -2.16
N LYS A 3 3.78 -24.21 -3.05
CA LYS A 3 4.33 -22.90 -2.68
C LYS A 3 3.32 -22.17 -1.80
N ALA A 4 3.66 -21.89 -0.55
CA ALA A 4 2.78 -21.14 0.36
C ALA A 4 2.45 -19.78 -0.30
N THR A 5 1.16 -19.49 -0.44
CA THR A 5 0.73 -18.20 -1.00
C THR A 5 0.78 -17.18 0.13
N ILE A 6 1.56 -16.11 -0.07
CA ILE A 6 1.63 -15.00 0.87
C ILE A 6 0.23 -14.37 0.93
N SER A 7 -0.39 -14.46 2.12
CA SER A 7 -1.62 -13.76 2.44
C SER A 7 -1.38 -12.27 2.37
N LEU A 8 -2.33 -11.52 1.83
CA LEU A 8 -2.27 -10.06 1.79
C LEU A 8 -2.87 -9.41 3.04
N GLU A 9 -3.45 -10.22 3.92
CA GLU A 9 -4.02 -9.80 5.22
C GLU A 9 -5.10 -8.70 5.16
N ALA A 10 -5.79 -8.60 4.03
CA ALA A 10 -6.92 -7.69 3.88
C ALA A 10 -8.01 -7.93 4.95
N HIS A 11 -8.21 -9.17 5.42
CA HIS A 11 -9.18 -9.52 6.47
C HIS A 11 -9.01 -8.76 7.80
N LEU A 12 -7.86 -8.12 8.04
CA LEU A 12 -7.63 -7.30 9.22
C LEU A 12 -8.40 -5.96 9.21
N TRP A 13 -8.77 -5.48 8.01
CA TRP A 13 -9.38 -4.15 7.84
C TRP A 13 -10.43 -4.10 6.71
N TYR A 14 -10.63 -5.20 5.99
CA TYR A 14 -11.55 -5.31 4.88
C TYR A 14 -12.36 -6.60 4.97
N VAL A 15 -13.65 -6.50 4.64
CA VAL A 15 -14.61 -7.62 4.79
C VAL A 15 -14.29 -8.77 3.83
N GLN A 16 -13.72 -8.49 2.66
CA GLN A 16 -13.42 -9.49 1.64
C GLN A 16 -11.93 -9.88 1.67
N ASP A 17 -11.65 -11.16 1.38
CA ASP A 17 -10.27 -11.61 1.20
C ASP A 17 -9.74 -11.17 -0.18
N LEU A 18 -9.00 -10.06 -0.19
CA LEU A 18 -8.36 -9.54 -1.39
C LEU A 18 -7.09 -10.32 -1.71
N LYS A 19 -7.10 -11.08 -2.81
CA LYS A 19 -6.00 -11.98 -3.20
C LYS A 19 -4.98 -11.34 -4.14
N THR A 20 -5.34 -10.24 -4.79
CA THR A 20 -4.55 -9.53 -5.81
C THR A 20 -3.98 -8.22 -5.26
N PRO A 21 -2.67 -7.94 -5.46
CA PRO A 21 -2.04 -6.69 -5.04
C PRO A 21 -2.77 -5.42 -5.45
N TYR A 22 -3.14 -5.30 -6.74
CA TYR A 22 -3.85 -4.14 -7.26
C TYR A 22 -5.20 -3.88 -6.59
N SER A 23 -6.00 -4.94 -6.38
CA SER A 23 -7.30 -4.79 -5.73
C SER A 23 -7.14 -4.38 -4.26
N LEU A 24 -6.08 -4.85 -3.59
CA LEU A 24 -5.77 -4.39 -2.23
C LEU A 24 -5.38 -2.91 -2.21
N LEU A 25 -4.47 -2.47 -3.08
CA LEU A 25 -4.05 -1.05 -3.13
C LEU A 25 -5.24 -0.14 -3.44
N LYS A 26 -6.11 -0.55 -4.37
CA LYS A 26 -7.35 0.18 -4.67
C LYS A 26 -8.26 0.25 -3.44
N ALA A 27 -8.42 -0.85 -2.71
CA ALA A 27 -9.22 -0.85 -1.49
C ALA A 27 -8.62 0.07 -0.40
N VAL A 28 -7.29 0.08 -0.22
CA VAL A 28 -6.62 1.03 0.69
C VAL A 28 -6.99 2.47 0.32
N PHE A 29 -6.88 2.85 -0.95
CA PHE A 29 -7.19 4.22 -1.40
C PHE A 29 -8.69 4.57 -1.36
N CYS A 30 -9.57 3.58 -1.26
CA CYS A 30 -11.00 3.82 -0.97
C CYS A 30 -11.27 4.05 0.53
N TYR A 31 -10.41 3.55 1.42
CA TYR A 31 -10.59 3.66 2.88
C TYR A 31 -9.83 4.84 3.49
N THR A 32 -8.69 5.22 2.91
CA THR A 32 -7.85 6.30 3.44
C THR A 32 -7.22 7.12 2.31
N ASN A 33 -7.04 8.41 2.57
CA ASN A 33 -6.32 9.29 1.67
C ASN A 33 -4.82 8.96 1.73
N PRO A 34 -4.12 8.79 0.59
CA PRO A 34 -2.68 8.53 0.56
C PRO A 34 -1.85 9.55 1.35
N SER A 35 -2.26 10.82 1.37
CA SER A 35 -1.59 11.89 2.13
C SER A 35 -1.74 11.71 3.64
N GLU A 36 -2.92 11.29 4.11
CA GLU A 36 -3.15 10.99 5.53
C GLU A 36 -2.35 9.75 5.94
N LEU A 37 -2.42 8.68 5.14
CA LEU A 37 -1.69 7.45 5.40
C LEU A 37 -0.16 7.69 5.45
N ARG A 38 0.35 8.58 4.60
CA ARG A 38 1.76 9.01 4.65
C ARG A 38 2.09 9.72 5.96
N THR A 39 1.26 10.65 6.42
CA THR A 39 1.45 11.33 7.70
C THR A 39 1.43 10.31 8.84
N ASP A 40 0.48 9.38 8.83
CA ASP A 40 0.36 8.30 9.80
C ASP A 40 1.62 7.45 9.88
N PHE A 41 2.18 7.06 8.72
CA PHE A 41 3.41 6.27 8.66
C PHE A 41 4.65 7.06 9.08
N ASN A 42 4.75 8.34 8.69
CA ASN A 42 5.86 9.20 9.10
C ASN A 42 5.87 9.39 10.61
N GLU A 43 4.70 9.67 11.21
CA GLU A 43 4.56 9.75 12.65
C GLU A 43 5.03 8.44 13.30
N LEU A 44 4.49 7.30 12.86
CA LEU A 44 4.87 5.98 13.39
C LEU A 44 6.39 5.77 13.37
N MET A 45 7.05 6.12 12.26
CA MET A 45 8.51 6.03 12.12
C MET A 45 9.25 6.99 13.05
N CYS A 46 8.78 8.23 13.22
CA CYS A 46 9.35 9.19 14.17
C CYS A 46 9.27 8.67 15.62
N TYR A 47 8.16 8.06 16.01
CA TYR A 47 7.99 7.48 17.35
C TYR A 47 8.91 6.29 17.56
N VAL A 48 8.98 5.37 16.58
CA VAL A 48 9.92 4.23 16.63
C VAL A 48 11.37 4.72 16.74
N ASN A 49 11.76 5.71 15.93
CA ASN A 49 13.13 6.24 15.94
C ASN A 49 13.48 6.99 17.23
N SER A 50 12.53 7.73 17.81
CA SER A 50 12.73 8.44 19.08
C SER A 50 12.58 7.56 20.32
N SER A 51 12.21 6.28 20.16
CA SER A 51 11.89 5.36 21.26
C SER A 51 10.80 5.90 22.20
N THR A 52 9.88 6.71 21.67
CA THR A 52 8.78 7.30 22.44
C THR A 52 7.45 6.61 22.14
N ILE A 53 6.55 6.57 23.13
CA ILE A 53 5.21 6.03 22.96
C ILE A 53 4.33 7.08 22.29
N CYS A 54 3.74 6.71 21.16
CA CYS A 54 2.74 7.54 20.49
C CYS A 54 1.46 7.54 21.34
N MET A 55 1.12 8.68 21.96
CA MET A 55 -0.08 8.82 22.82
C MET A 55 -1.20 9.64 22.16
N SER A 56 -0.96 10.20 20.95
CA SER A 56 -1.88 11.15 20.33
C SER A 56 -3.09 10.53 19.64
N ARG A 57 -3.15 9.20 19.50
CA ARG A 57 -4.23 8.49 18.78
C ARG A 57 -4.87 7.42 19.65
N THR A 58 -6.09 7.03 19.27
CA THR A 58 -6.78 5.92 19.93
C THR A 58 -6.11 4.59 19.58
N PRO A 59 -6.17 3.56 20.46
CA PRO A 59 -5.69 2.21 20.15
C PRO A 59 -6.25 1.64 18.84
N ALA A 60 -7.53 1.93 18.54
CA ALA A 60 -8.18 1.52 17.31
C ALA A 60 -7.49 2.10 16.06
N LYS A 61 -7.11 3.39 16.09
CA LYS A 61 -6.41 4.02 14.97
C LYS A 61 -5.01 3.45 14.77
N TYR A 62 -4.29 3.10 15.83
CA TYR A 62 -3.00 2.41 15.67
C TYR A 62 -3.16 1.04 15.03
N LEU A 63 -4.15 0.26 15.48
CA LEU A 63 -4.39 -1.06 14.91
C LEU A 63 -4.75 -0.97 13.42
N GLU A 64 -5.55 0.02 13.03
CA GLU A 64 -5.89 0.29 11.64
C GLU A 64 -4.64 0.63 10.80
N VAL A 65 -3.87 1.64 11.23
CA VAL A 65 -2.64 2.07 10.52
C VAL A 65 -1.64 0.93 10.41
N TYR A 66 -1.44 0.17 11.49
CA TYR A 66 -0.59 -1.01 11.50
C TYR A 66 -1.07 -2.07 10.51
N SER A 67 -2.39 -2.32 10.45
CA SER A 67 -2.98 -3.31 9.54
C SER A 67 -2.82 -2.91 8.07
N PHE A 68 -2.97 -1.62 7.75
CA PHE A 68 -2.67 -1.09 6.42
C PHE A 68 -1.19 -1.27 6.07
N LEU A 69 -0.27 -0.87 6.98
CA LEU A 69 1.17 -1.02 6.76
C LEU A 69 1.56 -2.48 6.49
N ARG A 70 1.06 -3.42 7.29
CA ARG A 70 1.32 -4.86 7.14
C ARG A 70 0.85 -5.39 5.79
N SER A 71 -0.30 -4.92 5.32
CA SER A 71 -0.89 -5.32 4.05
C SER A 71 -0.11 -4.75 2.87
N ILE A 72 0.25 -3.46 2.93
CA ILE A 72 1.04 -2.78 1.91
C ILE A 72 2.41 -3.44 1.76
N ILE A 73 3.15 -3.69 2.85
CA ILE A 73 4.46 -4.37 2.80
C ILE A 73 4.36 -5.72 2.09
N ARG A 74 3.31 -6.51 2.38
CA ARG A 74 3.11 -7.80 1.72
C ARG A 74 2.72 -7.68 0.26
N VAL A 75 1.93 -6.67 -0.09
CA VAL A 75 1.64 -6.32 -1.48
C VAL A 75 2.94 -5.99 -2.22
N SER A 76 3.74 -5.08 -1.69
CA SER A 76 5.03 -4.67 -2.26
C SER A 76 5.93 -5.87 -2.50
N TYR A 77 6.09 -6.73 -1.49
CA TYR A 77 6.91 -7.94 -1.61
C TYR A 77 6.36 -8.93 -2.63
N LYS A 78 5.03 -9.16 -2.66
CA LYS A 78 4.39 -10.05 -3.63
C LYS A 78 4.56 -9.56 -5.08
N MET A 79 4.50 -8.25 -5.28
CA MET A 79 4.74 -7.60 -6.58
C MET A 79 6.21 -7.73 -6.97
N TYR A 80 7.12 -7.40 -6.06
CA TYR A 80 8.56 -7.54 -6.25
C TYR A 80 8.99 -8.97 -6.63
N CYS A 81 8.44 -10.00 -5.99
CA CYS A 81 8.76 -11.40 -6.30
C CYS A 81 8.23 -11.89 -7.67
N LYS A 82 7.32 -11.15 -8.32
CA LYS A 82 6.67 -11.57 -9.58
C LYS A 82 6.57 -10.40 -10.58
N PRO A 83 7.71 -9.83 -11.00
CA PRO A 83 7.74 -8.62 -11.81
C PRO A 83 7.03 -8.82 -13.16
N LYS A 84 7.24 -9.96 -13.83
CA LYS A 84 6.56 -10.31 -15.10
C LYS A 84 5.03 -10.35 -15.01
N LYS A 85 4.47 -10.53 -13.81
CA LYS A 85 3.02 -10.59 -13.58
C LYS A 85 2.43 -9.22 -13.24
N TYR A 86 3.20 -8.39 -12.55
CA TYR A 86 2.71 -7.16 -11.93
C TYR A 86 3.33 -5.90 -12.50
N HIS A 87 4.30 -5.98 -13.39
CA HIS A 87 4.74 -4.85 -14.17
C HIS A 87 3.82 -4.71 -15.38
N VAL A 88 3.19 -3.56 -15.55
CA VAL A 88 2.33 -3.30 -16.71
C VAL A 88 3.20 -2.81 -17.87
N GLN A 89 3.33 -3.61 -18.93
CA GLN A 89 4.22 -3.32 -20.08
C GLN A 89 3.52 -2.69 -21.30
N LEU A 90 2.28 -2.22 -21.18
CA LEU A 90 1.46 -1.74 -22.31
C LEU A 90 0.83 -0.39 -21.96
N PRO A 91 0.45 0.46 -22.95
CA PRO A 91 0.11 1.85 -22.72
C PRO A 91 -0.91 1.94 -21.61
N LEU A 92 -0.52 2.64 -20.54
CA LEU A 92 -1.29 2.75 -19.33
C LEU A 92 -2.55 3.56 -19.64
N THR A 93 -3.62 2.88 -20.05
CA THR A 93 -4.92 3.52 -20.21
C THR A 93 -5.36 3.98 -18.82
N PRO A 94 -5.68 5.27 -18.64
CA PRO A 94 -6.12 5.77 -17.35
C PRO A 94 -7.31 4.93 -16.90
N LEU A 95 -7.22 4.41 -15.67
CA LEU A 95 -8.23 3.55 -15.08
C LEU A 95 -9.53 4.36 -14.93
N ASN A 96 -10.34 4.41 -15.99
CA ASN A 96 -11.67 5.06 -16.09
C ASN A 96 -11.88 6.23 -15.13
N ASN A 97 -11.72 7.49 -15.58
CA ASN A 97 -12.30 8.74 -15.00
C ASN A 97 -12.72 8.69 -13.51
N THR A 98 -11.86 8.17 -12.63
CA THR A 98 -12.19 8.03 -11.23
C THR A 98 -11.38 9.08 -10.48
N ASN A 99 -12.09 9.89 -9.70
CA ASN A 99 -11.68 11.10 -8.99
C ASN A 99 -10.50 10.96 -8.01
N PHE A 100 -9.73 9.87 -8.08
CA PHE A 100 -8.59 9.56 -7.19
C PHE A 100 -7.32 10.36 -7.52
N HIS A 101 -7.31 11.15 -8.59
CA HIS A 101 -6.13 11.93 -9.02
C HIS A 101 -5.79 13.12 -8.12
N LEU A 102 -6.68 13.53 -7.21
CA LEU A 102 -6.47 14.76 -6.42
C LEU A 102 -5.46 14.60 -5.27
N PHE A 103 -5.13 13.37 -4.86
CA PHE A 103 -4.26 13.13 -3.70
C PHE A 103 -3.34 11.91 -3.92
N THR A 104 -2.28 12.08 -4.71
CA THR A 104 -1.32 10.99 -5.01
C THR A 104 -0.32 10.72 -3.87
N GLY A 105 -0.30 11.52 -2.80
CA GLY A 105 0.57 11.29 -1.65
C GLY A 105 2.09 11.31 -1.97
N ASN A 106 2.49 11.96 -3.07
CA ASN A 106 3.80 12.00 -3.74
C ASN A 106 4.04 10.99 -4.87
N LEU A 107 3.10 10.09 -5.18
CA LEU A 107 3.28 9.19 -6.32
C LEU A 107 3.31 9.98 -7.63
N LEU A 108 4.27 9.67 -8.50
CA LEU A 108 4.26 10.10 -9.89
C LEU A 108 3.05 9.50 -10.61
N TYR A 109 2.60 10.12 -11.70
CA TYR A 109 1.47 9.61 -12.47
C TYR A 109 1.71 8.19 -12.99
N ASP A 110 2.92 7.90 -13.48
CA ASP A 110 3.32 6.57 -13.94
C ASP A 110 3.37 5.55 -12.80
N GLU A 111 3.79 5.98 -11.60
CA GLU A 111 3.80 5.15 -10.39
C GLU A 111 2.39 4.86 -9.87
N TYR A 112 1.47 5.79 -10.07
CA TYR A 112 0.05 5.58 -9.76
C TYR A 112 -0.59 4.55 -10.71
N LEU A 113 -0.26 4.63 -11.99
CA LEU A 113 -0.77 3.72 -13.02
C LEU A 113 -0.11 2.34 -12.97
N ASP A 114 1.17 2.27 -12.64
CA ASP A 114 1.90 1.04 -12.36
C ASP A 114 2.59 1.09 -10.97
N PRO A 115 1.90 0.72 -9.88
CA PRO A 115 2.46 0.66 -8.53
C PRO A 115 3.65 -0.29 -8.39
N TYR A 116 3.88 -1.19 -9.35
CA TYR A 116 5.11 -1.97 -9.38
C TYR A 116 6.33 -1.06 -9.54
N LEU A 117 6.24 0.02 -10.33
CA LEU A 117 7.33 0.98 -10.52
C LEU A 117 7.72 1.64 -9.20
N THR A 118 6.75 2.04 -8.37
CA THR A 118 7.01 2.60 -7.03
C THR A 118 7.88 1.65 -6.21
N PHE A 119 7.49 0.37 -6.14
CA PHE A 119 8.21 -0.59 -5.32
C PHE A 119 9.56 -0.96 -5.91
N LYS A 120 9.64 -1.11 -7.24
CA LYS A 120 10.90 -1.32 -7.94
C LYS A 120 11.88 -0.20 -7.62
N ASN A 121 11.48 1.06 -7.79
CA ASN A 121 12.33 2.23 -7.56
C ASN A 121 12.80 2.35 -6.10
N VAL A 122 11.96 1.99 -5.13
CA VAL A 122 12.35 2.02 -3.70
C VAL A 122 13.40 0.97 -3.34
N PHE A 123 13.42 -0.17 -4.04
CA PHE A 123 14.38 -1.25 -3.80
C PHE A 123 15.59 -1.24 -4.76
N GLU A 124 15.55 -0.47 -5.84
CA GLU A 124 16.69 -0.19 -6.72
C GLU A 124 17.56 0.89 -6.08
N LYS A 125 18.64 0.44 -5.44
CA LYS A 125 19.79 1.28 -5.04
C LYS A 125 20.92 1.10 -6.04
#